data_AF-A0AAP7N8Z4-F1
#
_entry.id   AF-A0AAP7N8Z4-F1
#
_cell.length_a   1.000
_cell.length_b   1.000
_cell.length_c   1.000
_cell.angle_alpha   90.00
_cell.angle_beta   90.00
_cell.angle_gamma   90.00
#
_symmetry.space_group_name_H-M   'P 1'
#
loop_
_entity.id
_entity.type
_entity.pdbx_description
1 polymer ?
#
loop_
_entity_poly.entity_id
_entity_poly.type
_entity_poly.pdbx_seq_one_letter_code
_entity_poly.pdbx_strand_id
1 'polypeptide(L)'
;MKLKVSFRNVSKQYFLYKKQSDKIKGLFFPNRNQKGFFAVRNVSFDVYEGETIGFVGINGSGKSTMSNLLAKIIPPTSGEIDMNGQPSLIAISAGLNNQLSGKDNIRLKCLMMGLNNRQIDELYEKIVEFADIGDFIDQPVKSYSSGMKSRLGFAISAHMDPDILIIDEALSVGDQTFYQKCVDRITEFKERGKTIFFVSHSIGQIEKMCDRVAWMHYGEMRMFDETKAVVKEYKAFVDWFNKLSKKEKKKYQNEQIEGRTRAAEEQKITQAQKKKAKPKFIANTIQITLLALLAVGAAASMFSDKPLRAITSFGDVKQSDAGLYESVNKPALVKAEKADLYAEKDIKGKASASVSFGTKVQVEAENNQAAKVKLNDKEYFMKKADLYKVNALKKTDVQLNDFSSSLSSQTTEEFLSYINKSRDDVQSKLKNPADGQTDDGRKVIKDSDAKTDFVIENNTVSEVIFHLSRPADISALSKKGGSKINQHLFMVKNQEYTFSVNNADKTLTVTSKK
;
A
#
# COMPACT_ATOMS: atom_id res chain seq x y z
N MET A 1 -16.92 24.61 8.45
CA MET A 1 -16.24 23.41 8.99
C MET A 1 -15.83 22.52 7.82
N LYS A 2 -14.55 22.11 7.74
CA LYS A 2 -14.02 21.27 6.65
C LYS A 2 -14.10 19.80 7.03
N LEU A 3 -14.66 18.96 6.17
CA LEU A 3 -14.78 17.52 6.42
C LEU A 3 -13.38 16.88 6.48
N LYS A 4 -13.06 16.21 7.60
CA LYS A 4 -11.77 15.57 7.85
C LYS A 4 -11.84 14.05 7.72
N VAL A 5 -12.87 13.44 8.30
CA VAL A 5 -13.09 11.99 8.26
C VAL A 5 -14.57 11.70 8.00
N SER A 6 -14.85 10.77 7.09
CA SER A 6 -16.19 10.33 6.73
C SER A 6 -16.24 8.81 6.69
N PHE A 7 -17.14 8.23 7.48
CA PHE A 7 -17.47 6.81 7.43
C PHE A 7 -18.83 6.64 6.76
N ARG A 8 -18.94 5.71 5.82
CA ARG A 8 -20.19 5.40 5.10
C ARG A 8 -20.47 3.90 5.14
N ASN A 9 -21.46 3.53 5.94
CA ASN A 9 -21.94 2.16 6.15
C ASN A 9 -20.82 1.13 6.43
N VAL A 10 -19.81 1.56 7.18
CA VAL A 10 -18.61 0.78 7.45
C VAL A 10 -18.93 -0.40 8.35
N SER A 11 -18.53 -1.59 7.92
CA SER A 11 -18.63 -2.81 8.70
C SER A 11 -17.30 -3.56 8.69
N LYS A 12 -16.97 -4.20 9.82
CA LYS A 12 -15.83 -5.10 9.95
C LYS A 12 -16.29 -6.44 10.48
N GLN A 13 -16.13 -7.48 9.67
CA GLN A 13 -16.42 -8.86 10.03
C GLN A 13 -15.13 -9.62 10.34
N TYR A 14 -15.15 -10.44 11.39
CA TYR A 14 -14.12 -11.42 11.66
C TYR A 14 -14.70 -12.83 11.55
N PHE A 15 -13.89 -13.76 11.05
CA PHE A 15 -14.23 -15.17 10.97
C PHE A 15 -13.59 -15.93 12.13
N LEU A 16 -14.38 -16.79 12.78
CA LEU A 16 -13.92 -17.64 13.87
C LEU A 16 -13.41 -18.96 13.28
N TYR A 17 -12.11 -19.01 12.99
CA TYR A 17 -11.43 -20.23 12.58
C TYR A 17 -11.09 -21.08 13.81
N LYS A 18 -11.49 -22.35 13.83
CA LYS A 18 -11.14 -23.27 14.94
C LYS A 18 -9.69 -23.75 14.86
N LYS A 19 -9.11 -23.86 13.66
CA LYS A 19 -7.73 -24.31 13.43
C LYS A 19 -7.01 -23.40 12.42
N GLN A 20 -5.69 -23.27 12.53
CA GLN A 20 -4.89 -22.53 11.53
C GLN A 20 -5.01 -23.14 10.12
N SER A 21 -5.16 -24.47 10.01
CA SER A 21 -5.41 -25.14 8.75
C SER A 21 -6.73 -24.73 8.09
N ASP A 22 -7.76 -24.35 8.87
CA ASP A 22 -9.03 -23.84 8.34
C ASP A 22 -8.89 -22.42 7.75
N LYS A 23 -7.91 -21.65 8.23
CA LYS A 23 -7.54 -20.33 7.70
C LYS A 23 -6.90 -20.45 6.32
N ILE A 24 -5.99 -21.42 6.16
CA ILE A 24 -5.35 -21.72 4.86
C ILE A 24 -6.38 -22.30 3.89
N LYS A 25 -7.21 -23.27 4.33
CA LYS A 25 -8.29 -23.82 3.50
C LYS A 25 -9.29 -22.76 3.05
N GLY A 26 -9.60 -21.77 3.90
CA GLY A 26 -10.47 -20.64 3.55
C GLY A 26 -9.91 -19.71 2.47
N LEU A 27 -8.59 -19.73 2.24
CA LEU A 27 -7.92 -18.96 1.19
C LEU A 27 -8.05 -19.62 -0.19
N PHE A 28 -8.02 -20.96 -0.24
CA PHE A 28 -8.08 -21.75 -1.48
C PHE A 28 -9.49 -22.24 -1.83
N PHE A 29 -10.35 -22.42 -0.83
CA PHE A 29 -11.73 -22.81 -1.00
C PHE A 29 -12.61 -21.82 -0.24
N PRO A 30 -13.53 -21.10 -0.89
CA PRO A 30 -14.45 -20.19 -0.21
C PRO A 30 -15.39 -21.02 0.68
N ASN A 31 -14.96 -21.25 1.92
CA ASN A 31 -15.63 -22.15 2.83
C ASN A 31 -16.89 -21.45 3.38
N ARG A 32 -18.07 -21.86 2.88
CA ARG A 32 -19.36 -21.21 3.15
C ARG A 32 -19.81 -21.33 4.62
N ASN A 33 -19.26 -22.29 5.37
CA ASN A 33 -19.77 -22.67 6.69
C ASN A 33 -19.02 -22.08 7.90
N GLN A 34 -18.11 -21.12 7.69
CA GLN A 34 -17.38 -20.54 8.82
C GLN A 34 -18.21 -19.46 9.52
N LYS A 35 -18.47 -19.67 10.82
CA LYS A 35 -19.14 -18.68 11.66
C LYS A 35 -18.28 -17.42 11.73
N GLY A 36 -18.88 -16.28 11.41
CA GLY A 36 -18.24 -14.98 11.55
C GLY A 36 -19.15 -14.06 12.35
N PHE A 37 -18.57 -13.03 12.95
CA PHE A 37 -19.31 -12.01 13.68
C PHE A 37 -18.89 -10.63 13.21
N PHE A 38 -19.82 -9.66 13.24
CA PHE A 38 -19.49 -8.27 12.99
C PHE A 38 -18.87 -7.63 14.22
N ALA A 39 -17.59 -7.28 14.15
CA ALA A 39 -16.93 -6.45 15.15
C ALA A 39 -17.52 -5.03 15.16
N VAL A 40 -17.78 -4.49 13.97
CA VAL A 40 -18.45 -3.22 13.70
C VAL A 40 -19.44 -3.43 12.55
N ARG A 41 -20.62 -2.81 12.60
CA ARG A 41 -21.71 -2.97 11.63
C ARG A 41 -22.34 -1.63 11.26
N ASN A 42 -22.40 -1.35 9.97
CA ASN A 42 -23.13 -0.24 9.34
C ASN A 42 -22.87 1.14 9.95
N VAL A 43 -21.66 1.40 10.44
CA VAL A 43 -21.31 2.68 11.08
C VAL A 43 -21.13 3.78 10.05
N SER A 44 -21.79 4.91 10.25
CA SER A 44 -21.68 6.09 9.39
C SER A 44 -21.66 7.36 10.24
N PHE A 45 -20.68 8.23 10.00
CA PHE A 45 -20.54 9.50 10.69
C PHE A 45 -19.57 10.42 9.94
N ASP A 46 -19.64 11.71 10.26
CA ASP A 46 -18.76 12.76 9.76
C ASP A 46 -18.07 13.50 10.91
N VAL A 47 -16.78 13.74 10.73
CA VAL A 47 -15.91 14.49 11.63
C VAL A 47 -15.24 15.60 10.85
N TYR A 48 -15.26 16.78 11.43
CA TYR A 48 -14.72 18.00 10.87
C TYR A 48 -13.37 18.34 11.51
N GLU A 49 -12.58 19.12 10.78
CA GLU A 49 -11.26 19.57 11.22
C GLU A 49 -11.33 20.33 12.56
N GLY A 50 -10.44 19.97 13.48
CA GLY A 50 -10.36 20.54 14.83
C GLY A 50 -11.27 19.90 15.87
N GLU A 51 -12.18 18.99 15.48
CA GLU A 51 -13.04 18.30 16.44
C GLU A 51 -12.26 17.24 17.25
N THR A 52 -12.61 17.13 18.53
CA THR A 52 -12.23 16.02 19.39
C THR A 52 -13.42 15.09 19.61
N ILE A 53 -13.31 13.85 19.12
CA ILE A 53 -14.38 12.85 19.11
C ILE A 53 -14.07 11.73 20.12
N GLY A 54 -14.94 11.55 21.10
CA GLY A 54 -14.83 10.47 22.08
C GLY A 54 -15.54 9.19 21.62
N PHE A 55 -14.90 8.03 21.70
CA PHE A 55 -15.57 6.73 21.55
C PHE A 55 -15.80 6.10 22.92
N VAL A 56 -17.08 5.88 23.28
CA VAL A 56 -17.49 5.26 24.54
C VAL A 56 -18.26 3.97 24.31
N GLY A 57 -18.25 3.09 25.31
CA GLY A 57 -18.94 1.80 25.24
C GLY A 57 -18.30 0.76 26.15
N ILE A 58 -19.08 -0.25 26.53
CA ILE A 58 -18.62 -1.38 27.33
C ILE A 58 -17.61 -2.26 26.57
N ASN A 59 -17.00 -3.21 27.27
CA ASN A 59 -16.08 -4.18 26.67
C ASN A 59 -16.77 -4.98 25.56
N GLY A 60 -16.07 -5.17 24.44
CA GLY A 60 -16.62 -5.89 23.27
C GLY A 60 -17.57 -5.07 22.38
N SER A 61 -17.76 -3.77 22.64
CA SER A 61 -18.64 -2.90 21.84
C SER A 61 -18.11 -2.51 20.46
N GLY A 62 -16.83 -2.75 20.16
CA GLY A 62 -16.21 -2.44 18.87
C GLY A 62 -15.25 -1.23 18.85
N LYS A 63 -15.03 -0.55 19.98
CA LYS A 63 -14.13 0.63 20.09
C LYS A 63 -12.73 0.39 19.52
N SER A 64 -12.02 -0.65 19.95
CA SER A 64 -10.67 -0.93 19.44
C SER A 64 -10.68 -1.32 17.95
N THR A 65 -11.79 -1.86 17.43
CA THR A 65 -11.96 -2.06 15.99
C THR A 65 -12.13 -0.74 15.25
N MET A 66 -12.89 0.21 15.81
CA MET A 66 -13.00 1.58 15.28
C MET A 66 -11.64 2.30 15.28
N SER A 67 -10.90 2.22 16.38
CA SER A 67 -9.53 2.74 16.52
C SER A 67 -8.61 2.20 15.40
N ASN A 68 -8.59 0.87 15.20
CA ASN A 68 -7.80 0.24 14.14
C ASN A 68 -8.25 0.63 12.71
N LEU A 69 -9.56 0.85 12.48
CA LEU A 69 -10.08 1.32 11.19
C LEU A 69 -9.65 2.76 10.92
N LEU A 70 -9.77 3.65 11.91
CA LEU A 70 -9.34 5.05 11.84
C LEU A 70 -7.83 5.16 11.61
N ALA A 71 -7.05 4.31 12.28
CA ALA A 71 -5.59 4.25 12.13
C ALA A 71 -5.14 3.62 10.80
N LYS A 72 -6.07 3.17 9.96
CA LYS A 72 -5.79 2.43 8.71
C LYS A 72 -4.96 1.15 8.91
N ILE A 73 -4.95 0.58 10.12
CA ILE A 73 -4.26 -0.69 10.44
C ILE A 73 -5.00 -1.87 9.81
N ILE A 74 -6.33 -1.80 9.78
CA ILE A 74 -7.18 -2.81 9.14
C ILE A 74 -8.10 -2.14 8.12
N PRO A 75 -8.34 -2.77 6.95
CA PRO A 75 -9.36 -2.30 6.03
C PRO A 75 -10.77 -2.72 6.52
N PRO A 76 -11.81 -1.96 6.15
CA PRO A 76 -13.20 -2.38 6.37
C PRO A 76 -13.53 -3.64 5.56
N THR A 77 -14.51 -4.41 6.01
CA THR A 77 -15.07 -5.53 5.22
C THR A 77 -16.05 -5.03 4.16
N SER A 78 -16.82 -4.01 4.50
CA SER A 78 -17.74 -3.31 3.60
C SER A 78 -17.90 -1.85 4.04
N GLY A 79 -18.43 -1.03 3.15
CA GLY A 79 -18.51 0.42 3.35
C GLY A 79 -17.21 1.13 2.98
N GLU A 80 -17.21 2.44 3.13
CA GLU A 80 -16.13 3.32 2.68
C GLU A 80 -15.68 4.25 3.81
N ILE A 81 -14.37 4.49 3.88
CA ILE A 81 -13.75 5.43 4.81
C ILE A 81 -12.98 6.44 3.97
N ASP A 82 -13.41 7.70 4.02
CA ASP A 82 -12.69 8.83 3.45
C ASP A 82 -12.00 9.62 4.58
N MET A 83 -10.73 9.98 4.38
CA MET A 83 -9.89 10.57 5.41
C MET A 83 -8.88 11.53 4.79
N ASN A 84 -9.06 12.81 5.09
CA ASN A 84 -8.25 13.94 4.64
C ASN A 84 -7.15 14.27 5.65
N GLY A 85 -6.08 13.47 5.65
CA GLY A 85 -4.91 13.67 6.51
C GLY A 85 -4.28 12.35 6.91
N GLN A 86 -3.11 12.44 7.57
CA GLN A 86 -2.39 11.27 8.05
C GLN A 86 -2.81 10.93 9.50
N PRO A 87 -3.36 9.73 9.77
CA PRO A 87 -3.66 9.29 11.12
C PRO A 87 -2.39 8.82 11.84
N SER A 88 -2.31 9.10 13.15
CA SER A 88 -1.32 8.53 14.05
C SER A 88 -2.02 7.93 15.26
N LEU A 89 -1.71 6.67 15.56
CA LEU A 89 -2.27 5.94 16.70
C LEU A 89 -1.29 5.96 17.87
N ILE A 90 -1.74 6.51 18.99
CA ILE A 90 -1.14 6.36 20.30
C ILE A 90 -1.85 5.21 21.02
N ALA A 91 -1.15 4.09 21.16
CA ALA A 91 -1.60 2.93 21.93
C ALA A 91 -0.52 2.48 22.91
N ILE A 92 -0.94 1.84 24.00
CA ILE A 92 -0.07 1.29 25.07
C ILE A 92 1.07 0.43 24.50
N SER A 93 0.80 -0.30 23.41
CA SER A 93 1.82 -1.00 22.64
C SER A 93 2.16 -0.22 21.37
N ALA A 94 3.06 0.77 21.48
CA ALA A 94 3.48 1.61 20.34
C ALA A 94 4.28 0.87 19.24
N GLY A 95 4.24 -0.47 19.24
CA GLY A 95 4.95 -1.32 18.28
C GLY A 95 6.47 -1.11 18.33
N LEU A 96 7.02 -0.87 19.52
CA LEU A 96 8.47 -0.77 19.75
C LEU A 96 9.12 -2.13 19.48
N ASN A 97 10.30 -2.12 18.88
CA ASN A 97 11.14 -3.30 18.72
C ASN A 97 11.91 -3.57 20.02
N ASN A 98 11.55 -4.66 20.69
CA ASN A 98 12.12 -5.06 21.98
C ASN A 98 13.64 -5.33 21.93
N GLN A 99 14.22 -5.62 20.76
CA GLN A 99 15.65 -5.89 20.65
C GLN A 99 16.49 -4.62 20.46
N LEU A 100 15.86 -3.51 20.11
CA LEU A 100 16.52 -2.23 19.88
C LEU A 100 16.51 -1.38 21.15
N SER A 101 17.46 -0.44 21.25
CA SER A 101 17.47 0.56 22.32
C SER A 101 16.27 1.51 22.22
N GLY A 102 16.00 2.29 23.26
CA GLY A 102 15.01 3.38 23.19
C GLY A 102 15.36 4.39 22.10
N LYS A 103 16.63 4.80 22.03
CA LYS A 103 17.19 5.68 21.00
C LYS A 103 16.92 5.17 19.58
N ASP A 104 17.24 3.90 19.33
CA ASP A 104 17.03 3.28 18.01
C ASP A 104 15.55 3.15 17.68
N ASN A 105 14.70 2.91 18.69
CA ASN A 105 13.26 2.88 18.51
C ASN A 105 12.69 4.25 18.14
N ILE A 106 13.16 5.35 18.76
CA ILE A 106 12.79 6.72 18.37
C ILE A 106 13.12 6.92 16.89
N ARG A 107 14.38 6.66 16.50
CA ARG A 107 14.85 6.87 15.13
C ARG A 107 14.06 6.02 14.13
N LEU A 108 13.91 4.73 14.42
CA LEU A 108 13.15 3.79 13.59
C LEU A 108 11.71 4.27 13.37
N LYS A 109 11.01 4.67 14.44
CA LYS A 109 9.62 5.10 14.35
C LYS A 109 9.47 6.39 13.58
N CYS A 110 10.33 7.38 13.80
CA CYS A 110 10.31 8.63 13.04
C CYS A 110 10.57 8.39 11.55
N LEU A 111 11.52 7.53 11.21
CA LEU A 111 11.76 7.13 9.81
C LEU A 111 10.53 6.44 9.20
N MET A 112 9.88 5.52 9.93
CA MET A 112 8.65 4.85 9.46
C MET A 112 7.49 5.82 9.22
N MET A 113 7.47 6.97 9.92
CA MET A 113 6.48 8.02 9.73
C MET A 113 6.88 9.06 8.67
N GLY A 114 8.03 8.87 8.00
CA GLY A 114 8.47 9.70 6.88
C GLY A 114 9.35 10.89 7.25
N LEU A 115 9.82 10.98 8.50
CA LEU A 115 10.78 12.01 8.88
C LEU A 115 12.18 11.66 8.36
N ASN A 116 12.95 12.68 7.96
CA ASN A 116 14.36 12.53 7.62
C ASN A 116 15.25 12.63 8.87
N ASN A 117 16.50 12.16 8.77
CA ASN A 117 17.44 12.15 9.90
C ASN A 117 17.62 13.53 10.58
N ARG A 118 17.64 14.62 9.81
CA ARG A 118 17.79 15.99 10.37
C ARG A 118 16.61 16.36 11.27
N GLN A 119 15.38 16.08 10.81
CA GLN A 119 14.17 16.31 11.61
C GLN A 119 14.13 15.42 12.86
N ILE A 120 14.64 14.20 12.76
CA ILE A 120 14.73 13.29 13.90
C ILE A 120 15.67 13.84 14.95
N ASP A 121 16.86 14.30 14.54
CA ASP A 121 17.86 14.85 15.45
C ASP A 121 17.34 16.12 16.16
N GLU A 122 16.52 16.95 15.47
CA GLU A 122 15.83 18.12 16.06
C GLU A 122 14.74 17.75 17.09
N LEU A 123 14.11 16.59 16.94
CA LEU A 123 13.04 16.12 17.83
C LEU A 123 13.55 15.21 18.94
N TYR A 124 14.73 14.62 18.78
CA TYR A 124 15.24 13.55 19.64
C TYR A 124 15.24 13.96 21.11
N GLU A 125 15.89 15.07 21.46
CA GLU A 125 15.98 15.54 22.86
C GLU A 125 14.60 15.80 23.47
N LYS A 126 13.69 16.40 22.70
CA LYS A 126 12.31 16.68 23.14
C LYS A 126 11.54 15.39 23.43
N ILE A 127 11.74 14.36 22.61
CA ILE A 127 11.12 13.04 22.81
C ILE A 127 11.69 12.37 24.07
N VAL A 128 13.01 12.43 24.26
CA VAL A 128 13.68 11.82 25.43
C VAL A 128 13.24 12.51 26.72
N GLU A 129 13.25 13.84 26.76
CA GLU A 129 12.80 14.64 27.90
C GLU A 129 11.33 14.37 28.23
N PHE A 130 10.46 14.29 27.21
CA PHE A 130 9.06 13.98 27.41
C PHE A 130 8.85 12.57 27.95
N ALA A 131 9.58 11.57 27.40
CA ALA A 131 9.45 10.17 27.81
C ALA A 131 9.86 9.95 29.27
N ASP A 132 10.84 10.72 29.76
CA ASP A 132 11.25 10.74 31.16
C ASP A 132 11.58 9.33 31.70
N ILE A 133 12.51 8.67 30.98
CA ILE A 133 12.99 7.31 31.29
C ILE A 133 14.49 7.27 31.65
N GLY A 134 15.16 8.42 31.68
CA GLY A 134 16.58 8.56 32.04
C GLY A 134 17.52 7.69 31.19
N ASP A 135 18.57 7.16 31.84
CA ASP A 135 19.63 6.35 31.21
C ASP A 135 19.14 5.05 30.55
N PHE A 136 17.90 4.65 30.81
CA PHE A 136 17.32 3.51 30.11
C PHE A 136 17.16 3.78 28.61
N ILE A 137 17.21 5.03 28.14
CA ILE A 137 17.08 5.37 26.72
C ILE A 137 18.07 4.60 25.82
N ASP A 138 19.27 4.31 26.32
CA ASP A 138 20.31 3.55 25.61
C ASP A 138 20.21 2.03 25.83
N GLN A 139 19.29 1.58 26.69
CA GLN A 139 19.08 0.17 26.97
C GLN A 139 18.06 -0.47 26.01
N PRO A 140 18.19 -1.76 25.69
CA PRO A 140 17.21 -2.48 24.88
C PRO A 140 15.80 -2.44 25.48
N VAL A 141 14.78 -2.13 24.68
CA VAL A 141 13.38 -1.97 25.15
C VAL A 141 12.82 -3.22 25.84
N LYS A 142 13.37 -4.42 25.59
CA LYS A 142 13.00 -5.63 26.35
C LYS A 142 13.20 -5.51 27.86
N SER A 143 14.14 -4.70 28.34
CA SER A 143 14.39 -4.48 29.77
C SER A 143 13.44 -3.46 30.40
N TYR A 144 12.67 -2.74 29.60
CA TYR A 144 11.78 -1.68 30.08
C TYR A 144 10.57 -2.27 30.80
N SER A 145 10.11 -1.57 31.84
CA SER A 145 8.77 -1.79 32.39
C SER A 145 7.68 -1.46 31.36
N SER A 146 6.46 -1.95 31.56
CA SER A 146 5.31 -1.59 30.73
C SER A 146 5.03 -0.09 30.72
N GLY A 147 5.25 0.59 31.85
CA GLY A 147 5.14 2.04 31.98
C GLY A 147 6.13 2.77 31.07
N MET A 148 7.41 2.42 31.13
CA MET A 148 8.46 3.05 30.29
C MET A 148 8.21 2.83 28.80
N LYS A 149 7.78 1.62 28.40
CA LYS A 149 7.40 1.34 27.00
C LYS A 149 6.28 2.26 26.52
N SER A 150 5.27 2.43 27.38
CA SER A 150 4.12 3.28 27.08
C SER A 150 4.52 4.76 27.02
N ARG A 151 5.35 5.23 27.96
CA ARG A 151 5.88 6.60 27.97
C ARG A 151 6.67 6.93 26.71
N LEU A 152 7.61 6.07 26.33
CA LEU A 152 8.40 6.26 25.11
C LEU A 152 7.51 6.24 23.86
N GLY A 153 6.58 5.30 23.79
CA GLY A 153 5.62 5.20 22.70
C GLY A 153 4.74 6.45 22.53
N PHE A 154 4.25 6.99 23.65
CA PHE A 154 3.50 8.24 23.68
C PHE A 154 4.40 9.41 23.28
N ALA A 155 5.59 9.54 23.88
CA ALA A 155 6.52 10.62 23.63
C ALA A 155 6.88 10.73 22.14
N ILE A 156 7.20 9.61 21.49
CA ILE A 156 7.45 9.56 20.05
C ILE A 156 6.22 10.11 19.31
N SER A 157 5.05 9.52 19.52
CA SER A 157 3.84 9.84 18.76
C SER A 157 3.37 11.28 18.97
N ALA A 158 3.56 11.82 20.18
CA ALA A 158 3.26 13.19 20.57
C ALA A 158 4.12 14.23 19.82
N HIS A 159 5.29 13.85 19.29
CA HIS A 159 6.20 14.75 18.59
C HIS A 159 6.16 14.62 17.06
N MET A 160 5.31 13.74 16.51
CA MET A 160 5.20 13.49 15.06
C MET A 160 4.32 14.51 14.32
N ASP A 161 3.65 15.40 15.06
CA ASP A 161 2.72 16.41 14.55
C ASP A 161 1.64 15.93 13.54
N PRO A 162 0.89 14.85 13.83
CA PRO A 162 -0.09 14.30 12.88
C PRO A 162 -1.28 15.25 12.64
N ASP A 163 -1.97 15.09 11.50
CA ASP A 163 -3.23 15.79 11.22
C ASP A 163 -4.40 15.24 12.04
N ILE A 164 -4.38 13.92 12.24
CA ILE A 164 -5.41 13.15 12.92
C ILE A 164 -4.74 12.31 14.00
N LEU A 165 -5.07 12.56 15.26
CA LEU A 165 -4.52 11.86 16.41
C LEU A 165 -5.54 10.87 16.95
N ILE A 166 -5.16 9.61 17.14
CA ILE A 166 -6.02 8.58 17.73
C ILE A 166 -5.38 8.12 19.03
N ILE A 167 -6.10 8.18 20.14
CA ILE A 167 -5.59 7.87 21.47
C ILE A 167 -6.43 6.73 22.03
N ASP A 168 -5.84 5.54 22.14
CA ASP A 168 -6.53 4.31 22.52
C ASP A 168 -6.04 3.82 23.89
N GLU A 169 -6.80 4.15 24.94
CA GLU A 169 -6.52 3.80 26.34
C GLU A 169 -5.11 4.17 26.84
N ALA A 170 -4.42 5.04 26.11
CA ALA A 170 -3.01 5.35 26.35
C ALA A 170 -2.78 6.41 27.44
N LEU A 171 -3.85 6.99 28.02
CA LEU A 171 -3.71 7.96 29.11
C LEU A 171 -3.65 7.33 30.50
N SER A 172 -4.00 6.05 30.65
CA SER A 172 -3.91 5.35 31.94
C SER A 172 -2.52 4.75 32.22
N VAL A 173 -1.50 5.14 31.46
CA VAL A 173 -0.14 4.61 31.59
C VAL A 173 0.81 5.66 32.19
N GLY A 174 1.57 5.26 33.19
CA GLY A 174 2.52 6.15 33.88
C GLY A 174 2.01 6.64 35.23
N ASP A 175 2.66 7.69 35.75
CA ASP A 175 2.27 8.37 36.99
C ASP A 175 1.40 9.61 36.68
N GLN A 176 0.90 10.26 37.72
CA GLN A 176 0.05 11.44 37.60
C GLN A 176 0.75 12.62 36.90
N THR A 177 2.07 12.74 37.06
CA THR A 177 2.87 13.79 36.43
C THR A 177 2.95 13.57 34.92
N PHE A 178 3.21 12.34 34.48
CA PHE A 178 3.22 11.98 33.06
C PHE A 178 1.83 12.09 32.44
N TYR A 179 0.79 11.72 33.17
CA TYR A 179 -0.60 11.92 32.75
C TYR A 179 -0.87 13.40 32.42
N GLN A 180 -0.45 14.32 33.30
CA GLN A 180 -0.64 15.75 33.07
C GLN A 180 0.13 16.22 31.82
N LYS A 181 1.39 15.81 31.64
CA LYS A 181 2.17 16.07 30.40
C LYS A 181 1.41 15.63 29.14
N CYS A 182 0.75 14.46 29.19
CA CYS A 182 -0.05 13.95 28.07
C CYS A 182 -1.29 14.81 27.80
N VAL A 183 -2.02 15.20 28.85
CA VAL A 183 -3.21 16.05 28.73
C VAL A 183 -2.85 17.42 28.16
N ASP A 184 -1.77 18.03 28.65
CA ASP A 184 -1.30 19.34 28.18
C ASP A 184 -0.96 19.29 26.69
N ARG A 185 -0.22 18.25 26.26
CA ARG A 185 0.09 18.06 24.84
C ARG A 185 -1.14 17.82 23.97
N ILE A 186 -2.13 17.09 24.46
CA ILE A 186 -3.39 16.87 23.72
C ILE A 186 -4.17 18.18 23.59
N THR A 187 -4.15 19.01 24.64
CA THR A 187 -4.78 20.33 24.65
C THR A 187 -4.09 21.25 23.64
N GLU A 188 -2.75 21.26 23.60
CA GLU A 188 -1.98 21.98 22.57
C GLU A 188 -2.37 21.55 21.15
N PHE A 189 -2.51 20.25 20.90
CA PHE A 189 -2.97 19.77 19.59
C PHE A 189 -4.38 20.23 19.24
N LYS A 190 -5.29 20.26 20.22
CA LYS A 190 -6.64 20.77 20.05
C LYS A 190 -6.63 22.27 19.70
N GLU A 191 -5.84 23.06 20.41
CA GLU A 191 -5.67 24.50 20.14
C GLU A 191 -5.08 24.78 18.75
N ARG A 192 -4.19 23.91 18.28
CA ARG A 192 -3.62 23.95 16.93
C ARG A 192 -4.59 23.45 15.83
N GLY A 193 -5.83 23.11 16.18
CA GLY A 193 -6.86 22.67 15.25
C GLY A 193 -6.65 21.25 14.71
N LYS A 194 -5.86 20.41 15.39
CA LYS A 194 -5.71 19.00 15.03
C LYS A 194 -6.99 18.24 15.35
N THR A 195 -7.30 17.21 14.57
CA THR A 195 -8.49 16.38 14.78
C THR A 195 -8.12 15.20 15.68
N ILE A 196 -8.88 14.97 16.75
CA ILE A 196 -8.50 14.00 17.79
C ILE A 196 -9.62 12.98 17.97
N PHE A 197 -9.26 11.71 18.00
CA PHE A 197 -10.14 10.59 18.35
C PHE A 197 -9.67 10.00 19.67
N PHE A 198 -10.54 10.06 20.67
CA PHE A 198 -10.24 9.61 22.02
C PHE A 198 -11.05 8.37 22.36
N VAL A 199 -10.39 7.21 22.46
CA VAL A 199 -11.02 5.95 22.85
C VAL A 199 -10.70 5.68 24.32
N SER A 200 -11.72 5.82 25.16
CA SER A 200 -11.55 5.65 26.62
C SER A 200 -12.76 5.00 27.26
N HIS A 201 -12.49 4.29 28.34
CA HIS A 201 -13.49 3.77 29.28
C HIS A 201 -13.84 4.76 30.38
N SER A 202 -13.04 5.84 30.54
CA SER A 202 -13.26 6.88 31.54
C SER A 202 -14.18 7.97 31.01
N ILE A 203 -15.42 7.99 31.50
CA ILE A 203 -16.40 9.03 31.15
C ILE A 203 -15.92 10.43 31.56
N GLY A 204 -15.23 10.56 32.70
CA GLY A 204 -14.72 11.85 33.14
C GLY A 204 -13.65 12.44 32.20
N GLN A 205 -12.85 11.60 31.54
CA GLN A 205 -11.90 12.06 30.52
C GLN A 205 -12.63 12.52 29.25
N ILE A 206 -13.61 11.73 28.82
CA ILE A 206 -14.44 12.03 27.64
C ILE A 206 -15.18 13.37 27.82
N GLU A 207 -15.83 13.57 28.97
CA GLU A 207 -16.58 14.80 29.28
C GLU A 207 -15.70 16.06 29.25
N LYS A 208 -14.43 15.95 29.63
CA LYS A 208 -13.50 17.10 29.70
C LYS A 208 -12.86 17.43 28.36
N MET A 209 -12.60 16.42 27.52
CA MET A 209 -11.73 16.58 26.35
C MET A 209 -12.50 16.61 25.03
N CYS A 210 -13.64 15.92 24.94
CA CYS A 210 -14.35 15.70 23.69
C CYS A 210 -15.44 16.74 23.43
N ASP A 211 -15.56 17.15 22.18
CA ASP A 211 -16.63 18.02 21.70
C ASP A 211 -17.88 17.18 21.41
N ARG A 212 -17.70 16.04 20.72
CA ARG A 212 -18.75 15.07 20.41
C ARG A 212 -18.34 13.66 20.80
N VAL A 213 -19.32 12.80 20.99
CA VAL A 213 -19.11 11.41 21.45
C VAL A 213 -19.88 10.42 20.60
N ALA A 214 -19.20 9.38 20.15
CA ALA A 214 -19.78 8.20 19.52
C ALA A 214 -19.96 7.08 20.56
N TRP A 215 -21.21 6.77 20.88
CA TRP A 215 -21.55 5.62 21.71
C TRP A 215 -21.60 4.33 20.87
N MET A 216 -20.60 3.49 21.06
CA MET A 216 -20.53 2.15 20.49
C MET A 216 -21.24 1.12 21.38
N HIS A 217 -22.10 0.32 20.77
CA HIS A 217 -22.89 -0.71 21.43
C HIS A 217 -22.90 -2.00 20.58
N TYR A 218 -22.17 -3.02 21.03
CA TYR A 218 -22.07 -4.34 20.37
C TYR A 218 -21.83 -4.31 18.84
N GLY A 219 -20.99 -3.38 18.39
CA GLY A 219 -20.59 -3.22 17.00
C GLY A 219 -21.38 -2.15 16.24
N GLU A 220 -22.43 -1.60 16.82
CA GLU A 220 -23.20 -0.51 16.21
C GLU A 220 -22.91 0.82 16.89
N MET A 221 -23.04 1.90 16.13
CA MET A 221 -23.01 3.25 16.67
C MET A 221 -24.43 3.62 17.08
N ARG A 222 -24.73 3.51 18.38
CA ARG A 222 -26.07 3.73 18.91
C ARG A 222 -26.45 5.21 18.96
N MET A 223 -25.47 6.07 19.19
CA MET A 223 -25.65 7.52 19.24
C MET A 223 -24.34 8.20 18.88
N PHE A 224 -24.42 9.33 18.15
CA PHE A 224 -23.28 10.18 17.85
C PHE A 224 -23.73 11.64 17.84
N ASP A 225 -23.36 12.38 18.88
CA ASP A 225 -23.86 13.73 19.13
C ASP A 225 -22.92 14.49 20.09
N GLU A 226 -23.30 15.70 20.48
CA GLU A 226 -22.66 16.51 21.53
C GLU A 226 -22.39 15.72 22.80
N THR A 227 -21.21 15.92 23.39
CA THR A 227 -20.71 15.12 24.53
C THR A 227 -21.70 15.01 25.67
N LYS A 228 -22.34 16.12 26.08
CA LYS A 228 -23.28 16.13 27.21
C LYS A 228 -24.51 15.25 26.96
N ALA A 229 -25.04 15.25 25.74
CA ALA A 229 -26.23 14.48 25.38
C ALA A 229 -25.93 12.98 25.42
N VAL A 230 -24.85 12.57 24.74
CA VAL A 230 -24.47 11.16 24.65
C VAL A 230 -24.03 10.59 25.99
N VAL A 231 -23.28 11.36 26.78
CA VAL A 231 -22.82 10.91 28.09
C VAL A 231 -23.98 10.71 29.06
N LYS A 232 -25.01 11.55 29.03
CA LYS A 232 -26.22 11.37 29.83
C LYS A 232 -26.91 10.03 29.51
N GLU A 233 -27.17 9.76 28.24
CA GLU A 233 -27.81 8.51 27.79
C GLU A 233 -26.94 7.29 28.09
N TYR A 234 -25.63 7.41 27.91
CA TYR A 234 -24.69 6.34 28.22
C TYR A 234 -24.63 6.05 29.73
N LYS A 235 -24.60 7.08 30.59
CA LYS A 235 -24.66 6.91 32.06
C LYS A 235 -25.95 6.20 32.48
N ALA A 236 -27.10 6.61 31.93
CA ALA A 236 -28.38 5.95 32.19
C ALA A 236 -28.36 4.46 31.79
N PHE A 237 -27.77 4.12 30.64
CA PHE A 237 -27.56 2.74 30.22
C PHE A 237 -26.64 1.98 31.19
N VAL A 238 -25.53 2.57 31.61
CA VAL A 238 -24.57 1.94 32.54
C VAL A 238 -25.23 1.68 33.90
N ASP A 239 -26.00 2.64 34.42
CA ASP A 239 -26.73 2.48 35.69
C ASP A 239 -27.76 1.37 35.61
N TRP A 240 -28.56 1.34 34.54
CA TRP A 240 -29.48 0.24 34.27
C TRP A 240 -28.74 -1.11 34.18
N PHE A 241 -27.67 -1.16 33.38
CA PHE A 241 -26.90 -2.38 33.17
C PHE A 241 -26.29 -2.87 34.47
N ASN A 242 -25.79 -1.98 35.32
CA ASN A 242 -25.19 -2.32 36.61
C ASN A 242 -26.20 -2.89 37.60
N LYS A 243 -27.45 -2.41 37.59
CA LYS A 243 -28.56 -2.90 38.43
C LYS A 243 -29.01 -4.33 38.08
N LEU A 244 -28.72 -4.81 36.87
CA LEU A 244 -29.04 -6.18 36.46
C LEU A 244 -28.24 -7.21 37.27
N SER A 245 -28.87 -8.35 37.59
CA SER A 245 -28.21 -9.51 38.16
C SER A 245 -27.16 -10.10 37.19
N LYS A 246 -26.22 -10.91 37.72
CA LYS A 246 -25.23 -11.59 36.87
C LYS A 246 -25.87 -12.44 35.76
N LYS A 247 -27.02 -13.07 36.05
CA LYS A 247 -27.76 -13.91 35.08
C LYS A 247 -28.37 -13.06 33.96
N GLU A 248 -28.97 -11.92 34.31
CA GLU A 248 -29.56 -10.98 33.35
C GLU A 248 -28.50 -10.29 32.49
N LYS A 249 -27.37 -9.86 33.08
CA LYS A 249 -26.22 -9.32 32.33
C LYS A 249 -25.73 -10.30 31.28
N LYS A 250 -25.56 -11.56 31.66
CA LYS A 250 -25.11 -12.63 30.74
C LYS A 250 -26.15 -12.92 29.66
N LYS A 251 -27.45 -12.94 30.01
CA LYS A 251 -28.54 -13.09 29.05
C LYS A 251 -28.51 -11.97 28.00
N TYR A 252 -28.46 -10.72 28.44
CA TYR A 252 -28.38 -9.55 27.57
C TYR A 252 -27.14 -9.59 26.67
N GLN A 253 -25.96 -9.87 27.23
CA GLN A 253 -24.72 -10.02 26.47
C GLN A 253 -24.84 -11.09 25.38
N ASN A 254 -25.40 -12.25 25.71
CA ASN A 254 -25.58 -13.34 24.76
C ASN A 254 -26.54 -12.96 23.62
N GLU A 255 -27.67 -12.32 23.93
CA GLU A 255 -28.63 -11.84 22.93
C GLU A 255 -27.97 -10.87 21.93
N GLN A 256 -27.15 -9.93 22.44
CA GLN A 256 -26.42 -9.01 21.58
C GLN A 256 -25.35 -9.71 20.73
N ILE A 257 -24.58 -10.65 21.29
CA ILE A 257 -23.57 -11.42 20.56
C ILE A 257 -24.21 -12.30 19.47
N GLU A 258 -25.33 -12.94 19.77
CA GLU A 258 -26.10 -13.71 18.80
C GLU A 258 -26.59 -12.82 17.66
N GLY A 259 -27.10 -11.62 17.96
CA GLY A 259 -27.52 -10.65 16.94
C GLY A 259 -26.39 -10.26 15.96
N ARG A 260 -25.15 -10.17 16.44
CA ARG A 260 -23.96 -9.90 15.59
C ARG A 260 -23.62 -11.06 14.66
N THR A 261 -23.91 -12.29 15.10
CA THR A 261 -23.62 -13.51 14.34
C THR A 261 -24.74 -13.78 13.32
N ARG A 262 -26.01 -13.63 13.72
CA ARG A 262 -27.18 -13.77 12.83
C ARG A 262 -27.10 -12.81 11.65
N ALA A 263 -26.81 -11.53 11.90
CA ALA A 263 -26.64 -10.56 10.81
C ALA A 263 -25.47 -10.88 9.87
N ALA A 264 -24.41 -11.50 10.37
CA ALA A 264 -23.31 -12.01 9.55
C ALA A 264 -23.76 -13.18 8.65
N GLU A 265 -24.66 -14.03 9.12
CA GLU A 265 -25.26 -15.10 8.33
C GLU A 265 -26.26 -14.54 7.29
N GLU A 266 -27.11 -13.59 7.67
CA GLU A 266 -28.06 -12.92 6.79
C GLU A 266 -27.38 -12.14 5.64
N GLN A 267 -26.32 -11.38 5.93
CA GLN A 267 -25.54 -10.71 4.88
C GLN A 267 -24.88 -11.71 3.92
N LYS A 268 -24.39 -12.86 4.42
CA LYS A 268 -23.86 -13.93 3.56
C LYS A 268 -24.94 -14.51 2.65
N ILE A 269 -26.14 -14.75 3.17
CA ILE A 269 -27.28 -15.25 2.39
C ILE A 269 -27.67 -14.24 1.32
N THR A 270 -27.79 -12.95 1.68
CA THR A 270 -28.12 -11.86 0.75
C THR A 270 -27.08 -11.71 -0.36
N GLN A 271 -25.78 -11.76 -0.02
CA GLN A 271 -24.70 -11.72 -1.00
C GLN A 271 -24.69 -12.96 -1.92
N ALA A 272 -25.00 -14.15 -1.38
CA ALA A 272 -25.12 -15.37 -2.18
C ALA A 272 -26.32 -15.31 -3.14
N GLN A 273 -27.45 -14.75 -2.72
CA GLN A 273 -28.63 -14.52 -3.55
C GLN A 273 -28.36 -13.47 -4.65
N LYS A 274 -27.72 -12.34 -4.33
CA LYS A 274 -27.30 -11.33 -5.32
C LYS A 274 -26.30 -11.89 -6.34
N LYS A 275 -25.44 -12.85 -5.95
CA LYS A 275 -24.55 -13.57 -6.89
C LYS A 275 -25.30 -14.56 -7.79
N LYS A 276 -26.42 -15.15 -7.34
CA LYS A 276 -27.30 -16.00 -8.17
C LYS A 276 -28.12 -15.20 -9.19
N ALA A 277 -28.42 -13.92 -8.91
CA ALA A 277 -29.22 -13.05 -9.79
C ALA A 277 -28.46 -12.41 -10.97
N LYS A 278 -27.15 -12.68 -11.15
CA LYS A 278 -26.41 -12.29 -12.36
C LYS A 278 -26.12 -13.52 -13.22
N PRO A 279 -26.54 -13.58 -14.50
CA PRO A 279 -26.17 -14.65 -15.41
C PRO A 279 -24.74 -14.42 -15.91
N LYS A 280 -23.75 -14.46 -15.00
CA LYS A 280 -22.33 -14.55 -15.37
C LYS A 280 -21.78 -15.97 -15.22
N PHE A 281 -22.58 -16.89 -14.69
CA PHE A 281 -22.14 -18.24 -14.39
C PHE A 281 -21.97 -19.07 -15.66
N ILE A 282 -22.85 -18.93 -16.66
CA ILE A 282 -22.78 -19.73 -17.90
C ILE A 282 -21.48 -19.44 -18.67
N ALA A 283 -21.07 -18.17 -18.78
CA ALA A 283 -19.83 -17.80 -19.47
C ALA A 283 -18.57 -18.35 -18.75
N ASN A 284 -18.50 -18.26 -17.42
CA ASN A 284 -17.36 -18.77 -16.67
C ASN A 284 -17.35 -20.30 -16.59
N THR A 285 -18.51 -20.96 -16.49
CA THR A 285 -18.54 -22.43 -16.51
C THR A 285 -18.08 -22.94 -17.85
N ILE A 286 -18.57 -22.38 -18.98
CA ILE A 286 -18.09 -22.72 -20.33
C ILE A 286 -16.59 -22.48 -20.47
N GLN A 287 -16.08 -21.35 -19.95
CA GLN A 287 -14.66 -21.04 -20.04
C GLN A 287 -13.79 -21.99 -19.18
N ILE A 288 -14.30 -22.43 -18.03
CA ILE A 288 -13.63 -23.39 -17.14
C ILE A 288 -13.73 -24.81 -17.71
N THR A 289 -14.86 -25.25 -18.27
CA THR A 289 -14.95 -26.55 -18.96
C THR A 289 -14.13 -26.57 -20.22
N LEU A 290 -14.04 -25.46 -20.97
CA LEU A 290 -13.16 -25.34 -22.14
C LEU A 290 -11.69 -25.42 -21.73
N LEU A 291 -11.30 -24.76 -20.63
CA LEU A 291 -9.94 -24.87 -20.07
C LEU A 291 -9.65 -26.28 -19.54
N ALA A 292 -10.62 -26.93 -18.89
CA ALA A 292 -10.46 -28.29 -18.40
C ALA A 292 -10.38 -29.31 -19.55
N LEU A 293 -11.17 -29.15 -20.61
CA LEU A 293 -11.09 -29.95 -21.84
C LEU A 293 -9.77 -29.72 -22.58
N LEU A 294 -9.27 -28.49 -22.64
CA LEU A 294 -7.93 -28.18 -23.17
C LEU A 294 -6.82 -28.79 -22.31
N ALA A 295 -6.96 -28.77 -20.98
CA ALA A 295 -6.00 -29.38 -20.07
C ALA A 295 -6.02 -30.92 -20.16
N VAL A 296 -7.19 -31.54 -20.30
CA VAL A 296 -7.35 -32.99 -20.51
C VAL A 296 -6.88 -33.38 -21.91
N GLY A 297 -7.11 -32.55 -22.93
CA GLY A 297 -6.58 -32.73 -24.29
C GLY A 297 -5.06 -32.62 -24.34
N ALA A 298 -4.50 -31.63 -23.65
CA ALA A 298 -3.05 -31.47 -23.50
C ALA A 298 -2.42 -32.64 -22.71
N ALA A 299 -3.09 -33.10 -21.64
CA ALA A 299 -2.67 -34.28 -20.91
C ALA A 299 -2.78 -35.56 -21.75
N ALA A 300 -3.85 -35.74 -22.54
CA ALA A 300 -4.01 -36.87 -23.45
C ALA A 300 -2.98 -36.85 -24.60
N SER A 301 -2.61 -35.68 -25.11
CA SER A 301 -1.51 -35.53 -26.08
C SER A 301 -0.13 -35.83 -25.46
N MET A 302 0.03 -35.63 -24.15
CA MET A 302 1.24 -36.06 -23.42
C MET A 302 1.32 -37.59 -23.22
N PHE A 303 0.22 -38.33 -23.45
CA PHE A 303 0.18 -39.80 -23.40
C PHE A 303 0.05 -40.46 -24.80
N SER A 304 -0.08 -39.66 -25.86
CA SER A 304 -0.06 -40.10 -27.26
C SER A 304 1.35 -39.95 -27.85
N ASP A 305 2.27 -40.71 -27.27
CA ASP A 305 3.37 -41.40 -27.96
C ASP A 305 3.95 -42.38 -26.91
N LYS A 306 3.44 -43.60 -26.94
CA LYS A 306 3.78 -44.71 -26.05
C LYS A 306 5.18 -45.28 -26.38
N PRO A 307 5.90 -46.00 -25.48
CA PRO A 307 5.32 -46.82 -24.42
C PRO A 307 5.88 -46.69 -22.99
N LEU A 308 4.98 -47.14 -22.11
CA LEU A 308 5.07 -47.47 -20.70
C LEU A 308 6.46 -47.89 -20.20
N ARG A 309 6.86 -47.25 -19.10
CA ARG A 309 7.67 -47.86 -18.05
C ARG A 309 6.99 -49.14 -17.54
N ALA A 310 7.66 -50.26 -17.73
CA ALA A 310 7.57 -51.37 -16.80
C ALA A 310 8.66 -51.18 -15.72
N ILE A 311 8.19 -50.93 -14.50
CA ILE A 311 8.70 -51.43 -13.20
C ILE A 311 10.16 -51.12 -12.80
N THR A 312 10.33 -50.80 -11.51
CA THR A 312 11.59 -50.75 -10.71
C THR A 312 12.43 -49.49 -10.96
N SER A 313 13.00 -48.77 -10.00
CA SER A 313 13.23 -49.00 -8.57
C SER A 313 13.29 -47.65 -7.85
N PHE A 314 13.08 -47.71 -6.54
CA PHE A 314 13.42 -46.70 -5.54
C PHE A 314 14.74 -45.96 -5.82
N GLY A 315 14.81 -44.68 -5.45
CA GLY A 315 16.10 -43.99 -5.31
C GLY A 315 16.06 -42.47 -5.39
N ASP A 316 16.05 -41.86 -4.20
CA ASP A 316 16.72 -40.62 -3.83
C ASP A 316 16.24 -39.22 -4.26
N VAL A 317 16.25 -38.41 -3.20
CA VAL A 317 16.05 -36.97 -3.09
C VAL A 317 17.06 -36.19 -3.93
N LYS A 318 16.62 -35.13 -4.64
CA LYS A 318 17.43 -33.90 -4.84
C LYS A 318 16.61 -32.68 -5.26
N GLN A 319 16.79 -31.62 -4.48
CA GLN A 319 16.89 -30.18 -4.79
C GLN A 319 15.95 -29.48 -5.79
N SER A 320 15.48 -28.32 -5.31
CA SER A 320 14.84 -27.18 -5.98
C SER A 320 15.11 -26.97 -7.47
N ASP A 321 14.06 -27.06 -8.29
CA ASP A 321 14.05 -26.57 -9.67
C ASP A 321 13.81 -25.05 -9.70
N ALA A 322 14.89 -24.29 -9.86
CA ALA A 322 14.84 -23.07 -10.66
C ALA A 322 14.67 -23.51 -12.12
N GLY A 323 13.44 -23.44 -12.63
CA GLY A 323 13.08 -23.99 -13.94
C GLY A 323 13.96 -23.49 -15.09
N LEU A 324 14.19 -24.37 -16.07
CA LEU A 324 14.90 -24.12 -17.33
C LEU A 324 14.44 -22.80 -17.99
N TYR A 325 15.40 -22.00 -18.45
CA TYR A 325 15.12 -20.78 -19.21
C TYR A 325 14.77 -21.16 -20.66
N GLU A 326 13.62 -20.71 -21.14
CA GLU A 326 13.21 -20.87 -22.54
C GLU A 326 13.75 -19.69 -23.37
N SER A 327 14.29 -19.96 -24.56
CA SER A 327 14.75 -18.89 -25.46
C SER A 327 13.57 -18.16 -26.11
N VAL A 328 13.60 -16.83 -26.10
CA VAL A 328 12.47 -16.00 -26.51
C VAL A 328 12.86 -14.88 -27.48
N ASN A 329 14.06 -14.30 -27.35
CA ASN A 329 14.61 -13.27 -28.23
C ASN A 329 13.61 -12.17 -28.64
N LYS A 330 12.99 -11.51 -27.66
CA LYS A 330 12.00 -10.44 -27.90
C LYS A 330 12.34 -9.14 -27.15
N PRO A 331 12.00 -7.96 -27.71
CA PRO A 331 12.14 -6.71 -26.98
C PRO A 331 11.06 -6.57 -25.90
N ALA A 332 11.45 -6.01 -24.75
CA ALA A 332 10.56 -5.67 -23.64
C ALA A 332 10.92 -4.30 -23.05
N LEU A 333 10.00 -3.70 -22.30
CA LEU A 333 10.24 -2.44 -21.59
C LEU A 333 10.25 -2.68 -20.09
N VAL A 334 11.08 -1.94 -19.36
CA VAL A 334 11.10 -1.99 -17.91
C VAL A 334 9.86 -1.29 -17.34
N LYS A 335 9.06 -2.03 -16.57
CA LYS A 335 7.81 -1.58 -15.94
C LYS A 335 8.03 -0.99 -14.54
N ALA A 336 9.06 -1.45 -13.84
CA ALA A 336 9.40 -0.93 -12.52
C ALA A 336 10.01 0.46 -12.63
N GLU A 337 9.83 1.29 -11.60
CA GLU A 337 10.44 2.63 -11.51
C GLU A 337 11.97 2.54 -11.62
N LYS A 338 12.53 1.56 -10.91
CA LYS A 338 13.93 1.14 -10.96
C LYS A 338 13.97 -0.38 -10.81
N ALA A 339 14.54 -1.08 -11.79
CA ALA A 339 14.67 -2.54 -11.77
C ALA A 339 16.13 -2.94 -11.53
N ASP A 340 16.32 -3.88 -10.60
CA ASP A 340 17.64 -4.43 -10.29
C ASP A 340 18.07 -5.46 -11.33
N LEU A 341 19.32 -5.37 -11.75
CA LEU A 341 19.99 -6.30 -12.66
C LEU A 341 21.01 -7.14 -11.87
N TYR A 342 21.00 -8.45 -12.11
CA TYR A 342 21.82 -9.43 -11.40
C TYR A 342 22.76 -10.13 -12.39
N ALA A 343 23.99 -10.41 -11.99
CA ALA A 343 24.92 -11.22 -12.79
C ALA A 343 24.55 -12.72 -12.77
N GLU A 344 23.84 -13.19 -11.75
CA GLU A 344 23.53 -14.61 -11.55
C GLU A 344 22.07 -14.96 -11.86
N LYS A 345 21.87 -16.15 -12.45
CA LYS A 345 20.58 -16.69 -12.89
C LYS A 345 19.53 -16.89 -11.78
N ASP A 346 19.98 -17.02 -10.54
CA ASP A 346 19.12 -17.28 -9.39
C ASP A 346 18.52 -16.00 -8.79
N ILE A 347 18.95 -14.81 -9.26
CA ILE A 347 18.55 -13.50 -8.71
C ILE A 347 18.71 -13.46 -7.18
N LYS A 348 19.85 -14.00 -6.71
CA LYS A 348 20.27 -14.00 -5.29
C LYS A 348 21.53 -13.14 -5.17
N GLY A 349 21.61 -12.33 -4.12
CA GLY A 349 22.76 -11.46 -3.86
C GLY A 349 22.54 -9.98 -4.18
N LYS A 350 23.63 -9.22 -4.20
CA LYS A 350 23.63 -7.76 -4.41
C LYS A 350 23.41 -7.46 -5.89
N ALA A 351 22.52 -6.51 -6.20
CA ALA A 351 22.30 -6.03 -7.56
C ALA A 351 23.62 -5.52 -8.18
N SER A 352 23.91 -5.97 -9.39
CA SER A 352 25.12 -5.61 -10.14
C SER A 352 24.95 -4.27 -10.87
N ALA A 353 23.71 -3.93 -11.24
CA ALA A 353 23.33 -2.66 -11.84
C ALA A 353 21.84 -2.42 -11.61
N SER A 354 21.33 -1.27 -12.05
CA SER A 354 19.90 -0.97 -12.06
C SER A 354 19.53 -0.24 -13.33
N VAL A 355 18.32 -0.49 -13.84
CA VAL A 355 17.79 0.15 -15.04
C VAL A 355 16.48 0.87 -14.73
N SER A 356 16.28 2.03 -15.35
CA SER A 356 15.12 2.89 -15.11
C SER A 356 13.88 2.43 -15.87
N PHE A 357 12.72 2.93 -15.41
CA PHE A 357 11.44 2.75 -16.10
C PHE A 357 11.50 3.13 -17.58
N GLY A 358 10.84 2.33 -18.42
CA GLY A 358 10.68 2.63 -19.84
C GLY A 358 11.88 2.33 -20.72
N THR A 359 13.01 1.91 -20.15
CA THR A 359 14.18 1.44 -20.91
C THR A 359 13.83 0.20 -21.72
N LYS A 360 14.21 0.18 -23.00
CA LYS A 360 14.07 -1.00 -23.88
C LYS A 360 15.19 -1.99 -23.57
N VAL A 361 14.83 -3.26 -23.36
CA VAL A 361 15.77 -4.36 -23.13
C VAL A 361 15.45 -5.53 -24.05
N GLN A 362 16.48 -6.24 -24.49
CA GLN A 362 16.32 -7.46 -25.29
C GLN A 362 16.26 -8.67 -24.35
N VAL A 363 15.13 -9.39 -24.34
CA VAL A 363 14.95 -10.61 -23.55
C VAL A 363 15.39 -11.81 -24.38
N GLU A 364 16.54 -12.40 -24.04
CA GLU A 364 17.10 -13.56 -24.75
C GLU A 364 16.42 -14.86 -24.33
N ALA A 365 16.20 -15.02 -23.02
CA ALA A 365 15.55 -16.19 -22.46
C ALA A 365 14.76 -15.81 -21.20
N GLU A 366 13.68 -16.53 -20.89
CA GLU A 366 12.89 -16.30 -19.67
C GLU A 366 12.39 -17.62 -19.08
N ASN A 367 12.20 -17.68 -17.77
CA ASN A 367 11.44 -18.74 -17.11
C ASN A 367 10.20 -18.14 -16.43
N ASN A 368 9.66 -18.81 -15.40
CA ASN A 368 8.49 -18.30 -14.68
C ASN A 368 8.78 -17.12 -13.74
N GLN A 369 10.02 -16.92 -13.31
CA GLN A 369 10.40 -15.94 -12.29
C GLN A 369 11.34 -14.85 -12.82
N ALA A 370 12.18 -15.18 -13.79
CA ALA A 370 13.30 -14.37 -14.23
C ALA A 370 13.38 -14.29 -15.75
N ALA A 371 14.02 -13.24 -16.24
CA ALA A 371 14.37 -13.04 -17.62
C ALA A 371 15.87 -12.72 -17.73
N LYS A 372 16.55 -13.41 -18.64
CA LYS A 372 17.89 -13.09 -19.11
C LYS A 372 17.75 -11.97 -20.15
N VAL A 373 18.36 -10.83 -19.86
CA VAL A 373 18.30 -9.62 -20.67
C VAL A 373 19.68 -9.14 -21.07
N LYS A 374 19.78 -8.55 -22.26
CA LYS A 374 21.01 -7.93 -22.75
C LYS A 374 20.90 -6.41 -22.69
N LEU A 375 21.90 -5.76 -22.09
CA LEU A 375 22.01 -4.29 -21.97
C LEU A 375 23.48 -3.89 -22.16
N ASN A 376 23.77 -2.96 -23.06
CA ASN A 376 25.14 -2.51 -23.37
C ASN A 376 26.13 -3.66 -23.67
N ASP A 377 25.68 -4.63 -24.47
CA ASP A 377 26.42 -5.86 -24.80
C ASP A 377 26.81 -6.77 -23.62
N LYS A 378 26.24 -6.53 -22.44
CA LYS A 378 26.39 -7.38 -21.26
C LYS A 378 25.09 -8.09 -20.93
N GLU A 379 25.23 -9.31 -20.44
CA GLU A 379 24.11 -10.15 -20.04
C GLU A 379 23.80 -9.97 -18.56
N TYR A 380 22.51 -9.80 -18.25
CA TYR A 380 21.99 -9.67 -16.89
C TYR A 380 20.75 -10.52 -16.71
N PHE A 381 20.39 -10.78 -15.46
CA PHE A 381 19.13 -11.40 -15.06
C PHE A 381 18.29 -10.37 -14.31
N MET A 382 16.99 -10.36 -14.57
CA MET A 382 16.03 -9.52 -13.86
C MET A 382 14.71 -10.25 -13.63
N LYS A 383 13.89 -9.75 -12.70
CA LYS A 383 12.59 -10.36 -12.41
C LYS A 383 11.65 -10.18 -13.60
N LYS A 384 10.99 -11.26 -14.03
CA LYS A 384 10.03 -11.22 -15.15
C LYS A 384 8.85 -10.28 -14.89
N ALA A 385 8.46 -10.10 -13.63
CA ALA A 385 7.38 -9.19 -13.23
C ALA A 385 7.69 -7.70 -13.51
N ASP A 386 8.98 -7.35 -13.62
CA ASP A 386 9.44 -5.99 -13.88
C ASP A 386 9.48 -5.67 -15.38
N LEU A 387 9.09 -6.62 -16.23
CA LEU A 387 9.05 -6.46 -17.69
C LEU A 387 7.62 -6.27 -18.20
N TYR A 388 7.45 -5.27 -19.05
CA TYR A 388 6.26 -5.03 -19.85
C TYR A 388 6.50 -5.47 -21.29
N LYS A 389 5.66 -6.36 -21.83
CA LYS A 389 5.76 -6.78 -23.23
C LYS A 389 5.29 -5.63 -24.14
N VAL A 390 6.14 -5.11 -25.02
CA VAL A 390 5.82 -4.01 -25.96
C VAL A 390 4.56 -4.30 -26.80
N ASN A 391 4.39 -5.56 -27.18
CA ASN A 391 3.23 -6.01 -27.96
C ASN A 391 1.90 -5.98 -27.17
N ALA A 392 1.94 -5.94 -25.83
CA ALA A 392 0.75 -5.88 -24.98
C ALA A 392 0.14 -4.47 -24.87
N LEU A 393 0.89 -3.41 -25.20
CA LEU A 393 0.32 -2.05 -25.28
C LEU A 393 -0.73 -1.99 -26.41
N LYS A 394 -1.82 -1.26 -26.20
CA LYS A 394 -2.77 -0.96 -27.29
C LYS A 394 -2.19 0.17 -28.16
N LYS A 395 -2.41 0.10 -29.48
CA LYS A 395 -2.07 1.21 -30.39
C LYS A 395 -3.04 2.36 -30.16
N THR A 396 -2.52 3.57 -30.11
CA THR A 396 -3.28 4.82 -29.90
C THR A 396 -2.87 5.87 -30.93
N ASP A 397 -3.56 7.01 -30.94
CA ASP A 397 -3.29 8.19 -31.76
C ASP A 397 -2.38 9.21 -31.07
N VAL A 398 -1.76 8.85 -29.94
CA VAL A 398 -0.91 9.77 -29.17
C VAL A 398 0.32 10.21 -29.99
N GLN A 399 0.59 11.52 -30.01
CA GLN A 399 1.71 12.15 -30.69
C GLN A 399 2.58 12.95 -29.71
N LEU A 400 3.76 13.39 -30.14
CA LEU A 400 4.64 14.21 -29.29
C LEU A 400 3.97 15.52 -28.84
N ASN A 401 3.14 16.11 -29.72
CA ASN A 401 2.40 17.34 -29.43
C ASN A 401 1.39 17.20 -28.28
N ASP A 402 0.95 15.99 -27.95
CA ASP A 402 0.12 15.75 -26.76
C ASP A 402 0.87 16.03 -25.45
N PHE A 403 2.21 16.06 -25.50
CA PHE A 403 3.10 16.40 -24.40
C PHE A 403 3.60 17.85 -24.46
N SER A 404 3.18 18.65 -25.45
CA SER A 404 3.66 20.03 -25.70
C SER A 404 3.58 20.92 -24.46
N SER A 405 2.55 20.74 -23.64
CA SER A 405 2.41 21.45 -22.37
C SER A 405 3.60 21.19 -21.43
N SER A 406 4.14 19.98 -21.39
CA SER A 406 5.22 19.56 -20.47
C SER A 406 6.62 19.68 -21.07
N LEU A 407 6.73 19.66 -22.40
CA LEU A 407 8.00 19.80 -23.11
C LEU A 407 8.54 21.24 -23.03
N SER A 408 9.84 21.39 -23.27
CA SER A 408 10.44 22.71 -23.42
C SER A 408 10.05 23.31 -24.77
N SER A 409 10.01 24.65 -24.88
CA SER A 409 9.64 25.33 -26.13
C SER A 409 10.62 25.09 -27.29
N GLN A 410 11.81 24.57 -27.02
CA GLN A 410 12.82 24.24 -28.04
C GLN A 410 12.73 22.80 -28.53
N THR A 411 11.89 21.96 -27.92
CA THR A 411 11.72 20.55 -28.29
C THR A 411 10.84 20.43 -29.54
N THR A 412 11.32 19.75 -30.59
CA THR A 412 10.60 19.60 -31.86
C THR A 412 10.38 18.13 -32.24
N GLU A 413 9.37 17.86 -33.07
CA GLU A 413 9.15 16.51 -33.64
C GLU A 413 10.33 16.02 -34.49
N GLU A 414 11.16 16.94 -35.00
CA GLU A 414 12.40 16.63 -35.71
C GLU A 414 13.33 15.72 -34.90
N PHE A 415 13.35 15.85 -33.57
CA PHE A 415 14.21 15.02 -32.72
C PHE A 415 13.81 13.54 -32.74
N LEU A 416 12.54 13.22 -33.01
CA LEU A 416 12.12 11.84 -33.19
C LEU A 416 12.63 11.23 -34.50
N SER A 417 12.94 12.06 -35.50
CA SER A 417 13.54 11.62 -36.77
C SER A 417 15.00 11.17 -36.61
N TYR A 418 15.64 11.54 -35.51
CA TYR A 418 16.99 11.12 -35.16
C TYR A 418 17.06 9.69 -34.64
N ILE A 419 15.94 9.09 -34.24
CA ILE A 419 15.91 7.67 -33.84
C ILE A 419 16.32 6.79 -35.02
N ASN A 420 17.26 5.87 -34.78
CA ASN A 420 17.97 5.03 -35.75
C ASN A 420 18.95 5.77 -36.69
N LYS A 421 19.26 7.05 -36.46
CA LYS A 421 20.36 7.74 -37.15
C LYS A 421 21.69 7.45 -36.48
N SER A 422 22.77 7.57 -37.24
CA SER A 422 24.13 7.38 -36.69
C SER A 422 24.45 8.50 -35.71
N ARG A 423 25.29 8.16 -34.73
CA ARG A 423 25.83 9.09 -33.74
C ARG A 423 26.38 10.37 -34.40
N ASP A 424 27.19 10.20 -35.46
CA ASP A 424 27.85 11.32 -36.15
C ASP A 424 26.86 12.24 -36.87
N ASP A 425 25.82 11.67 -37.49
CA ASP A 425 24.78 12.45 -38.19
C ASP A 425 24.02 13.34 -37.19
N VAL A 426 23.66 12.79 -36.03
CA VAL A 426 22.95 13.52 -34.98
C VAL A 426 23.86 14.56 -34.34
N GLN A 427 25.10 14.19 -33.99
CA GLN A 427 26.05 15.10 -33.37
C GLN A 427 26.32 16.35 -34.24
N SER A 428 26.35 16.19 -35.57
CA SER A 428 26.55 17.32 -36.49
C SER A 428 25.36 18.29 -36.61
N LYS A 429 24.16 17.86 -36.20
CA LYS A 429 22.90 18.61 -36.35
C LYS A 429 22.40 19.23 -35.05
N LEU A 430 22.94 18.81 -33.90
CA LEU A 430 22.61 19.40 -32.61
C LEU A 430 23.34 20.74 -32.42
N LYS A 431 22.69 21.67 -31.72
CA LYS A 431 23.25 23.02 -31.51
C LYS A 431 24.41 23.02 -30.53
N ASN A 432 24.32 22.19 -29.48
CA ASN A 432 25.33 22.10 -28.44
C ASN A 432 25.46 20.64 -27.92
N PRO A 433 26.01 19.73 -28.74
CA PRO A 433 26.14 18.33 -28.38
C PRO A 433 27.25 18.12 -27.34
N ALA A 434 26.92 17.45 -26.24
CA ALA A 434 27.89 17.00 -25.25
C ALA A 434 27.76 15.50 -24.99
N ASP A 435 28.88 14.79 -24.96
CA ASP A 435 28.88 13.38 -24.55
C ASP A 435 28.58 13.26 -23.06
N GLY A 436 27.77 12.25 -22.72
CA GLY A 436 27.44 11.96 -21.34
C GLY A 436 26.99 10.53 -21.12
N GLN A 437 26.51 10.28 -19.91
CA GLN A 437 25.86 9.03 -19.52
C GLN A 437 24.55 9.34 -18.78
N THR A 438 23.60 8.42 -18.88
CA THR A 438 22.42 8.31 -18.01
C THR A 438 22.81 7.74 -16.64
N ASP A 439 21.91 7.83 -15.67
CA ASP A 439 22.11 7.26 -14.33
C ASP A 439 22.28 5.72 -14.33
N ASP A 440 21.76 5.05 -15.36
CA ASP A 440 21.94 3.61 -15.60
C ASP A 440 23.18 3.29 -16.47
N GLY A 441 24.04 4.28 -16.73
CA GLY A 441 25.35 4.11 -17.38
C GLY A 441 25.30 3.96 -18.91
N ARG A 442 24.17 4.26 -19.56
CA ARG A 442 24.06 4.25 -21.03
C ARG A 442 24.67 5.51 -21.61
N LYS A 443 25.36 5.37 -22.74
CA LYS A 443 25.99 6.50 -23.44
C LYS A 443 24.90 7.38 -24.07
N VAL A 444 25.04 8.69 -23.91
CA VAL A 444 24.12 9.68 -24.51
C VAL A 444 24.90 10.82 -25.16
N ILE A 445 24.28 11.43 -26.17
CA ILE A 445 24.60 12.80 -26.59
C ILE A 445 23.54 13.70 -25.95
N LYS A 446 23.96 14.67 -25.15
CA LYS A 446 23.08 15.64 -24.49
C LYS A 446 23.01 16.91 -25.32
N ASP A 447 21.80 17.41 -25.55
CA ASP A 447 21.56 18.78 -26.01
C ASP A 447 21.03 19.58 -24.81
N SER A 448 21.91 20.38 -24.22
CA SER A 448 21.61 21.14 -23.00
C SER A 448 20.58 22.25 -23.24
N ASP A 449 20.55 22.82 -24.45
CA ASP A 449 19.63 23.91 -24.80
C ASP A 449 18.21 23.37 -24.97
N ALA A 450 18.08 22.22 -25.65
CA ALA A 450 16.81 21.58 -25.90
C ALA A 450 16.37 20.62 -24.78
N LYS A 451 17.17 20.50 -23.70
CA LYS A 451 16.93 19.61 -22.56
C LYS A 451 16.57 18.19 -22.98
N THR A 452 17.34 17.65 -23.92
CA THR A 452 17.06 16.36 -24.55
C THR A 452 18.34 15.53 -24.60
N ASP A 453 18.23 14.26 -24.20
CA ASP A 453 19.32 13.29 -24.30
C ASP A 453 19.01 12.24 -25.38
N PHE A 454 19.99 11.97 -26.23
CA PHE A 454 19.92 10.96 -27.30
C PHE A 454 20.74 9.73 -26.88
N VAL A 455 20.07 8.63 -26.56
CA VAL A 455 20.72 7.38 -26.11
C VAL A 455 21.35 6.67 -27.30
N ILE A 456 22.64 6.34 -27.18
CA ILE A 456 23.43 5.72 -28.23
C ILE A 456 23.66 4.24 -27.94
N GLU A 457 23.20 3.39 -28.86
CA GLU A 457 23.42 1.94 -28.87
C GLU A 457 23.89 1.52 -30.26
N ASN A 458 24.96 0.71 -30.34
CA ASN A 458 25.56 0.27 -31.61
C ASN A 458 25.85 1.41 -32.62
N ASN A 459 26.34 2.55 -32.11
CA ASN A 459 26.61 3.77 -32.89
C ASN A 459 25.37 4.43 -33.54
N THR A 460 24.17 4.08 -33.09
CA THR A 460 22.90 4.66 -33.53
C THR A 460 22.08 5.17 -32.36
N VAL A 461 21.21 6.16 -32.59
CA VAL A 461 20.27 6.62 -31.56
C VAL A 461 19.17 5.59 -31.37
N SER A 462 19.13 4.97 -30.20
CA SER A 462 18.09 3.98 -29.85
C SER A 462 16.86 4.63 -29.21
N GLU A 463 17.06 5.68 -28.41
CA GLU A 463 16.01 6.34 -27.64
C GLU A 463 16.26 7.86 -27.56
N VAL A 464 15.19 8.63 -27.42
CA VAL A 464 15.25 10.08 -27.12
C VAL A 464 14.58 10.33 -25.79
N ILE A 465 15.27 10.98 -24.86
CA ILE A 465 14.79 11.31 -23.52
C ILE A 465 14.60 12.82 -23.43
N PHE A 466 13.36 13.25 -23.29
CA PHE A 466 13.03 14.65 -23.06
C PHE A 466 12.90 14.93 -21.56
N HIS A 467 13.61 15.95 -21.07
CA HIS A 467 13.49 16.41 -19.69
C HIS A 467 12.37 17.44 -19.59
N LEU A 468 11.27 17.05 -18.94
CA LEU A 468 10.03 17.81 -18.85
C LEU A 468 10.18 19.01 -17.90
N SER A 469 9.65 20.16 -18.32
CA SER A 469 9.59 21.36 -17.48
C SER A 469 8.56 21.22 -16.35
N ARG A 470 7.48 20.48 -16.59
CA ARG A 470 6.43 20.13 -15.63
C ARG A 470 5.93 18.69 -15.86
N PRO A 471 5.39 18.01 -14.84
CA PRO A 471 4.80 16.68 -14.99
C PRO A 471 3.77 16.62 -16.12
N ALA A 472 3.72 15.51 -16.87
CA ALA A 472 2.71 15.28 -17.90
C ALA A 472 1.37 14.92 -17.27
N ASP A 473 0.26 15.36 -17.88
CA ASP A 473 -1.10 15.03 -17.45
C ASP A 473 -1.45 13.59 -17.86
N ILE A 474 -1.05 12.64 -17.01
CA ILE A 474 -1.35 11.22 -17.17
C ILE A 474 -2.86 10.98 -17.24
N SER A 475 -3.69 11.78 -16.57
CA SER A 475 -5.15 11.58 -16.55
C SER A 475 -5.78 11.88 -17.91
N ALA A 476 -5.32 12.95 -18.57
CA ALA A 476 -5.71 13.26 -19.94
C ALA A 476 -5.23 12.19 -20.93
N LEU A 477 -3.96 11.78 -20.84
CA LEU A 477 -3.37 10.76 -21.72
C LEU A 477 -4.02 9.37 -21.54
N SER A 478 -4.46 9.04 -20.32
CA SER A 478 -5.16 7.79 -20.01
C SER A 478 -6.46 7.64 -20.80
N LYS A 479 -7.15 8.76 -21.10
CA LYS A 479 -8.39 8.75 -21.91
C LYS A 479 -8.13 8.33 -23.36
N LYS A 480 -6.91 8.52 -23.87
CA LYS A 480 -6.47 8.10 -25.21
C LYS A 480 -6.03 6.63 -25.29
N GLY A 481 -6.06 5.88 -24.18
CA GLY A 481 -5.89 4.42 -24.19
C GLY A 481 -4.49 3.90 -23.82
N GLY A 482 -3.63 4.73 -23.23
CA GLY A 482 -2.35 4.28 -22.67
C GLY A 482 -2.50 3.49 -21.36
N SER A 483 -1.42 2.82 -20.96
CA SER A 483 -1.34 2.00 -19.75
C SER A 483 -0.77 2.81 -18.59
N LYS A 484 -1.64 3.17 -17.63
CA LYS A 484 -1.22 3.69 -16.33
C LYS A 484 -0.60 2.56 -15.51
N ILE A 485 0.70 2.67 -15.21
CA ILE A 485 1.43 1.66 -14.43
C ILE A 485 1.27 1.96 -12.94
N ASN A 486 1.43 3.22 -12.55
CA ASN A 486 1.12 3.75 -11.23
C ASN A 486 0.72 5.24 -11.34
N GLN A 487 0.74 5.99 -10.23
CA GLN A 487 0.35 7.41 -10.23
C GLN A 487 1.35 8.36 -10.93
N HIS A 488 2.60 7.93 -11.15
CA HIS A 488 3.67 8.73 -11.78
C HIS A 488 4.18 8.14 -13.10
N LEU A 489 3.89 6.86 -13.37
CA LEU A 489 4.41 6.10 -14.50
C LEU A 489 3.30 5.76 -15.49
N PHE A 490 3.51 6.11 -16.76
CA PHE A 490 2.55 5.88 -17.84
C PHE A 490 3.27 5.45 -19.12
N MET A 491 2.72 4.46 -19.81
CA MET A 491 3.23 4.01 -21.12
C MET A 491 2.14 4.05 -22.16
N VAL A 492 2.46 4.54 -23.36
CA VAL A 492 1.55 4.53 -24.50
C VAL A 492 2.33 4.31 -25.78
N LYS A 493 1.72 3.69 -26.79
CA LYS A 493 2.35 3.56 -28.11
C LYS A 493 1.42 4.03 -29.22
N ASN A 494 2.02 4.53 -30.28
CA ASN A 494 1.34 4.80 -31.54
C ASN A 494 1.84 3.81 -32.62
N GLN A 495 1.76 4.19 -33.89
CA GLN A 495 2.20 3.34 -35.00
C GLN A 495 3.73 3.17 -35.08
N GLU A 496 4.48 4.18 -34.67
CA GLU A 496 5.93 4.29 -34.90
C GLU A 496 6.75 4.24 -33.60
N TYR A 497 6.21 4.83 -32.53
CA TYR A 497 6.92 5.08 -31.28
C TYR A 497 6.18 4.53 -30.05
N THR A 498 6.97 4.23 -29.02
CA THR A 498 6.50 4.03 -27.65
C THR A 498 6.96 5.19 -26.78
N PHE A 499 6.03 5.77 -26.04
CA PHE A 499 6.22 6.87 -25.11
C PHE A 499 6.14 6.34 -23.68
N SER A 500 7.20 6.55 -22.91
CA SER A 500 7.29 6.20 -21.49
C SER A 500 7.44 7.48 -20.68
N VAL A 501 6.41 7.82 -19.90
CA VAL A 501 6.37 8.98 -19.02
C VAL A 501 6.76 8.56 -17.61
N ASN A 502 7.76 9.24 -17.05
CA ASN A 502 8.09 9.15 -15.64
C ASN A 502 8.00 10.55 -15.01
N ASN A 503 6.89 10.83 -14.32
CA ASN A 503 6.66 12.11 -13.66
C ASN A 503 7.47 12.29 -12.36
N ALA A 504 8.04 11.24 -11.79
CA ALA A 504 8.93 11.36 -10.63
C ALA A 504 10.26 11.98 -11.07
N ASP A 505 10.83 11.47 -12.17
CA ASP A 505 12.08 11.98 -12.75
C ASP A 505 11.87 13.11 -13.75
N LYS A 506 10.61 13.47 -14.03
CA LYS A 506 10.20 14.44 -15.06
C LYS A 506 10.79 14.12 -16.43
N THR A 507 10.72 12.86 -16.86
CA THR A 507 11.23 12.43 -18.15
C THR A 507 10.13 11.86 -19.05
N LEU A 508 10.27 12.09 -20.35
CA LEU A 508 9.54 11.42 -21.41
C LEU A 508 10.55 10.71 -22.30
N THR A 509 10.57 9.38 -22.25
CA THR A 509 11.42 8.56 -23.11
C THR A 509 10.62 8.10 -24.32
N VAL A 510 11.16 8.32 -25.51
CA VAL A 510 10.56 7.90 -26.78
C VAL A 510 11.47 6.90 -27.47
N THR A 511 10.92 5.73 -27.77
CA THR A 511 11.66 4.62 -28.41
C THR A 511 10.96 4.20 -29.70
N SER A 512 11.73 3.85 -30.72
CA SER A 512 11.15 3.30 -31.95
C SER A 512 10.72 1.85 -31.73
N LYS A 513 9.65 1.47 -32.42
CA LYS A 513 9.19 0.08 -32.52
C LYS A 513 10.19 -0.81 -33.28
N LYS A 514 10.98 -0.24 -34.19
CA LYS A 514 11.94 -1.00 -35.01
C LYS A 514 13.07 -1.61 -34.17
#